data_AF-A0A2R7UBM8-F1
#
_entry.id   AF-A0A2R7UBM8-F1
#
_cell.length_a   1.000
_cell.length_b   1.000
_cell.length_c   1.000
_cell.angle_alpha   90.00
_cell.angle_beta   90.00
_cell.angle_gamma   90.00
#
_symmetry.space_group_name_H-M   'P 1'
#
loop_
_entity.id
_entity.type
_entity.pdbx_description
1 polymer ?
#
loop_
_entity_poly.entity_id
_entity_poly.type
_entity_poly.pdbx_seq_one_letter_code
_entity_poly.pdbx_strand_id
1 'polypeptide(L)'
;MTLVRLEFGLFPLLRYGREGKAVLLYEALMTQPEIFKELICMVFAPENGERKPVDDLAKAAAERAYSVLHSCRRLPGVQDDGRIDRDILLEFVRSTRGLCRDADRLTMCDQTLGEILAHAPADADADGAWPCEPVREVLDDFDAEQLRKGFCIGCFNKRGVTTRSMWDGGEQERTLAETYRGHAERVRFSHPNVAAVMDDLAKGYEHDGRREDTAASLRKEGL
;
A
#
# COMPACT_ATOMS: atom_id res chain seq x y z
N MET A 1 -24.64 -9.42 -1.22
CA MET A 1 -24.64 -8.33 -0.22
C MET A 1 -24.64 -8.82 1.23
N THR A 2 -25.48 -9.78 1.65
CA THR A 2 -25.54 -10.24 3.05
C THR A 2 -24.23 -10.83 3.59
N LEU A 3 -23.51 -11.60 2.77
CA LEU A 3 -22.28 -12.28 3.19
C LEU A 3 -21.09 -11.31 3.37
N VAL A 4 -20.95 -10.31 2.50
CA VAL A 4 -19.93 -9.24 2.62
C VAL A 4 -20.09 -8.46 3.94
N ARG A 5 -21.33 -8.15 4.32
CA ARG A 5 -21.63 -7.48 5.60
C ARG A 5 -21.29 -8.35 6.81
N LEU A 6 -21.50 -9.67 6.71
CA LEU A 6 -21.12 -10.62 7.76
C LEU A 6 -19.59 -10.70 7.90
N GLU A 7 -18.86 -10.81 6.78
CA GLU A 7 -17.39 -10.82 6.78
C GLU A 7 -16.82 -9.53 7.38
N PHE A 8 -17.38 -8.36 7.03
CA PHE A 8 -17.00 -7.08 7.64
C PHE A 8 -17.29 -7.04 9.15
N GLY A 9 -18.48 -7.46 9.56
CA GLY A 9 -18.88 -7.47 10.97
C GLY A 9 -18.01 -8.38 11.84
N LEU A 10 -17.62 -9.53 11.30
CA LEU A 10 -16.80 -10.54 11.97
C LEU A 10 -15.30 -10.35 11.79
N PHE A 11 -14.86 -9.35 11.03
CA PHE A 11 -13.43 -9.13 10.70
C PHE A 11 -12.49 -9.19 11.93
N PRO A 12 -12.81 -8.57 13.09
CA PRO A 12 -11.96 -8.68 14.28
C PRO A 12 -11.82 -10.10 14.83
N LEU A 13 -12.85 -10.94 14.65
CA LEU A 13 -12.92 -12.30 15.16
C LEU A 13 -12.28 -13.33 14.22
N LEU A 14 -11.99 -12.97 12.96
CA LEU A 14 -11.40 -13.88 11.98
C LEU A 14 -9.93 -14.28 12.26
N ARG A 15 -9.40 -13.95 13.45
CA ARG A 15 -8.01 -14.13 13.95
C ARG A 15 -6.97 -13.63 12.95
N TYR A 16 -6.32 -12.51 13.31
CA TYR A 16 -5.19 -11.89 12.60
C TYR A 16 -5.38 -11.86 11.07
N GLY A 17 -6.22 -10.91 10.61
CA GLY A 17 -6.10 -10.21 9.32
C GLY A 17 -5.34 -10.95 8.22
N ARG A 18 -5.82 -12.13 7.83
CA ARG A 18 -5.35 -12.82 6.63
C ARG A 18 -6.49 -12.77 5.64
N GLU A 19 -6.22 -12.13 4.51
CA GLU A 19 -7.08 -12.03 3.33
C GLU A 19 -7.83 -13.32 3.00
N GLY A 20 -7.19 -14.48 3.20
CA GLY A 20 -7.73 -15.81 2.92
C GLY A 20 -8.99 -16.24 3.71
N LYS A 21 -9.52 -15.43 4.64
CA LYS A 21 -10.78 -15.71 5.35
C LYS A 21 -11.92 -14.74 5.06
N ALA A 22 -11.66 -13.64 4.34
CA ALA A 22 -12.67 -12.64 3.97
C ALA A 22 -12.63 -12.41 2.45
N VAL A 23 -12.63 -13.52 1.70
CA VAL A 23 -12.37 -13.52 0.25
C VAL A 23 -13.40 -12.66 -0.49
N LEU A 24 -14.68 -12.78 -0.12
CA LEU A 24 -15.77 -12.06 -0.78
C LEU A 24 -15.75 -10.57 -0.45
N LEU A 25 -15.33 -10.20 0.76
CA LEU A 25 -15.12 -8.82 1.16
C LEU A 25 -14.01 -8.17 0.33
N TYR A 26 -12.87 -8.85 0.18
CA TYR A 26 -11.75 -8.30 -0.60
C TYR A 26 -12.03 -8.28 -2.11
N GLU A 27 -12.74 -9.29 -2.63
CA GLU A 27 -13.23 -9.29 -4.01
C GLU A 27 -14.18 -8.10 -4.25
N ALA A 28 -15.16 -7.89 -3.36
CA ALA A 28 -16.08 -6.77 -3.47
C ALA A 28 -15.36 -5.42 -3.33
N LEU A 29 -14.42 -5.30 -2.37
CA LEU A 29 -13.64 -4.09 -2.14
C LEU A 29 -12.80 -3.69 -3.36
N MET A 30 -12.23 -4.66 -4.07
CA MET A 30 -11.38 -4.43 -5.25
C MET A 30 -12.14 -4.45 -6.59
N THR A 31 -13.46 -4.66 -6.56
CA THR A 31 -14.33 -4.65 -7.76
C THR A 31 -15.32 -3.48 -7.73
N GLN A 32 -15.71 -3.00 -6.55
CA GLN A 32 -16.72 -1.94 -6.37
C GLN A 32 -16.09 -0.70 -5.72
N PRO A 33 -15.75 0.34 -6.51
CA PRO A 33 -15.21 1.61 -6.01
C PRO A 33 -16.05 2.26 -4.88
N GLU A 34 -17.36 2.05 -4.88
CA GLU A 34 -18.27 2.59 -3.87
C GLU A 34 -18.00 2.00 -2.49
N ILE A 35 -17.72 0.71 -2.40
CA ILE A 35 -17.39 0.04 -1.13
C ILE A 35 -16.07 0.58 -0.61
N PHE A 36 -15.07 0.74 -1.48
CA PHE A 36 -13.79 1.34 -1.10
C PHE A 36 -13.98 2.74 -0.54
N LYS A 37 -14.72 3.60 -1.25
CA LYS A 37 -15.04 4.96 -0.79
C LYS A 37 -15.78 4.95 0.54
N GLU A 38 -16.73 4.05 0.74
CA GLU A 38 -17.46 3.92 2.01
C GLU A 38 -16.50 3.64 3.18
N LEU A 39 -15.56 2.70 3.01
CA LEU A 39 -14.56 2.42 4.04
C LEU A 39 -13.64 3.61 4.30
N ILE A 40 -13.19 4.31 3.25
CA ILE A 40 -12.39 5.54 3.39
C ILE A 40 -13.16 6.60 4.20
N CYS A 41 -14.44 6.81 3.91
CA CYS A 41 -15.28 7.77 4.64
C CYS A 41 -15.52 7.39 6.10
N MET A 42 -15.51 6.10 6.44
CA MET A 42 -15.63 5.65 7.84
C MET A 42 -14.35 5.94 8.64
N VAL A 43 -13.18 5.80 7.99
CA VAL A 43 -11.88 5.95 8.65
C VAL A 43 -11.44 7.40 8.73
N PHE A 44 -11.64 8.16 7.65
CA PHE A 44 -11.06 9.49 7.48
C PHE A 44 -12.12 10.59 7.45
N ALA A 45 -11.85 11.65 8.21
CA ALA A 45 -12.61 12.89 8.13
C ALA A 45 -12.43 13.56 6.75
N PRO A 46 -13.40 14.37 6.29
CA PRO A 46 -13.21 15.19 5.09
C PRO A 46 -12.01 16.12 5.25
N GLU A 47 -11.30 16.40 4.15
CA GLU A 47 -10.12 17.26 4.14
C GLU A 47 -10.44 18.71 4.53
N ASN A 48 -11.58 19.22 4.04
CA ASN A 48 -12.01 20.61 4.21
C ASN A 48 -13.20 20.74 5.17
N GLY A 49 -13.61 19.65 5.83
CA GLY A 49 -14.78 19.59 6.69
C GLY A 49 -14.48 19.49 8.18
N GLU A 50 -15.43 19.89 9.01
CA GLU A 50 -15.30 19.74 10.47
C GLU A 50 -15.32 18.27 10.91
N ARG A 51 -14.42 17.93 11.84
CA ARG A 51 -14.40 16.63 12.48
C ARG A 51 -15.56 16.51 13.45
N LYS A 52 -16.61 15.82 13.04
CA LYS A 52 -17.78 15.56 13.88
C LYS A 52 -17.41 14.65 15.06
N PRO A 53 -18.02 14.86 16.25
CA PRO A 53 -17.90 13.90 17.34
C PRO A 53 -18.44 12.54 16.89
N VAL A 54 -17.67 11.49 17.18
CA VAL A 54 -17.94 10.12 16.77
C VAL A 54 -18.32 9.33 18.02
N ASP A 55 -19.42 8.58 17.97
CA ASP A 55 -19.80 7.68 19.05
C ASP A 55 -18.94 6.40 19.06
N ASP A 56 -19.01 5.62 20.14
CA ASP A 56 -18.20 4.41 20.30
C ASP A 56 -18.49 3.36 19.21
N LEU A 57 -19.73 3.30 18.70
CA LEU A 57 -20.13 2.35 17.67
C LEU A 57 -19.48 2.70 16.32
N ALA A 58 -19.49 3.97 15.95
CA ALA A 58 -18.85 4.48 14.75
C ALA A 58 -17.32 4.38 14.86
N LYS A 59 -16.75 4.59 16.04
CA LYS A 59 -15.31 4.34 16.27
C LYS A 59 -14.95 2.86 16.03
N ALA A 60 -15.70 1.92 16.60
CA ALA A 60 -15.48 0.50 16.37
C ALA A 60 -15.69 0.08 14.90
N ALA A 61 -16.59 0.75 14.17
CA ALA A 61 -16.75 0.56 12.73
C ALA A 61 -15.53 1.10 11.94
N ALA A 62 -15.02 2.27 12.31
CA ALA A 62 -13.84 2.87 11.69
C ALA A 62 -12.58 2.01 11.92
N GLU A 63 -12.36 1.48 13.13
CA GLU A 63 -11.23 0.58 13.41
C GLU A 63 -11.30 -0.71 12.58
N ARG A 64 -12.52 -1.24 12.35
CA ARG A 64 -12.74 -2.38 11.45
C ARG A 64 -12.44 -2.02 10.01
N ALA A 65 -12.97 -0.91 9.50
CA ALA A 65 -12.70 -0.43 8.15
C ALA A 65 -11.21 -0.20 7.91
N TYR A 66 -10.52 0.42 8.87
CA TYR A 66 -9.07 0.59 8.86
C TYR A 66 -8.36 -0.76 8.74
N SER A 67 -8.74 -1.73 9.58
CA SER A 67 -8.11 -3.06 9.59
C SER A 67 -8.34 -3.81 8.27
N VAL A 68 -9.52 -3.68 7.66
CA VAL A 68 -9.84 -4.27 6.35
C VAL A 68 -8.93 -3.68 5.28
N LEU A 69 -8.87 -2.34 5.17
CA LEU A 69 -8.08 -1.63 4.16
C LEU A 69 -6.58 -1.98 4.26
N HIS A 70 -5.99 -1.90 5.46
CA HIS A 70 -4.55 -2.13 5.65
C HIS A 70 -4.15 -3.61 5.64
N SER A 71 -5.12 -4.52 5.63
CA SER A 71 -4.87 -5.96 5.44
C SER A 71 -5.11 -6.43 4.00
N CYS A 72 -5.59 -5.55 3.12
CA CYS A 72 -5.87 -5.88 1.71
C CYS A 72 -4.55 -6.02 0.93
N ARG A 73 -4.33 -7.20 0.32
CA ARG A 73 -3.21 -7.42 -0.61
C ARG A 73 -3.69 -7.81 -2.00
N ARG A 74 -4.99 -8.03 -2.19
CA ARG A 74 -5.62 -8.18 -3.50
C ARG A 74 -5.58 -6.86 -4.25
N LEU A 75 -5.25 -6.91 -5.54
CA LEU A 75 -5.37 -5.77 -6.44
C LEU A 75 -6.65 -5.88 -7.30
N PRO A 76 -7.18 -4.75 -7.80
CA PRO A 76 -8.24 -4.77 -8.81
C PRO A 76 -7.76 -5.48 -10.08
N GLY A 77 -8.65 -6.24 -10.72
CA GLY A 77 -8.35 -6.90 -12.00
C GLY A 77 -7.46 -8.14 -11.91
N VAL A 78 -7.17 -8.67 -10.72
CA VAL A 78 -6.41 -9.92 -10.58
C VAL A 78 -7.17 -11.09 -11.23
N GLN A 79 -6.53 -11.74 -12.20
CA GLN A 79 -6.99 -12.91 -12.95
C GLN A 79 -6.57 -14.22 -12.27
N ASP A 80 -7.13 -15.35 -12.72
CA ASP A 80 -6.86 -16.68 -12.16
C ASP A 80 -5.39 -17.12 -12.31
N ASP A 81 -4.68 -16.57 -13.31
CA ASP A 81 -3.24 -16.81 -13.54
C ASP A 81 -2.34 -15.89 -12.69
N GLY A 82 -2.93 -15.01 -11.87
CA GLY A 82 -2.21 -14.06 -11.02
C GLY A 82 -1.80 -12.77 -11.73
N ARG A 83 -2.10 -12.61 -13.02
CA ARG A 83 -1.88 -11.35 -13.74
C ARG A 83 -2.94 -10.32 -13.37
N ILE A 84 -2.63 -9.05 -13.65
CA ILE A 84 -3.54 -7.94 -13.43
C ILE A 84 -4.03 -7.45 -14.79
N ASP A 85 -5.34 -7.46 -14.95
CA ASP A 85 -6.00 -6.83 -16.09
C ASP A 85 -5.81 -5.31 -16.02
N ARG A 86 -5.13 -4.78 -17.04
CA ARG A 86 -4.78 -3.36 -17.13
C ARG A 86 -6.01 -2.47 -17.11
N ASP A 87 -6.99 -2.73 -17.96
CA ASP A 87 -8.12 -1.83 -18.14
C ASP A 87 -9.02 -1.83 -16.91
N ILE A 88 -9.19 -2.98 -16.25
CA ILE A 88 -9.91 -3.07 -14.97
C ILE A 88 -9.19 -2.27 -13.87
N LEU A 89 -7.86 -2.40 -13.76
CA LEU A 89 -7.10 -1.67 -12.75
C LEU A 89 -7.21 -0.15 -12.94
N LEU A 90 -6.96 0.32 -14.17
CA LEU A 90 -7.00 1.75 -14.49
C LEU A 90 -8.38 2.35 -14.25
N GLU A 91 -9.44 1.65 -14.70
CA GLU A 91 -10.82 2.12 -14.50
C GLU A 91 -11.20 2.14 -13.01
N PHE A 92 -10.81 1.11 -12.26
CA PHE A 92 -11.06 1.05 -10.82
C PHE A 92 -10.38 2.21 -10.10
N VAL A 93 -9.10 2.48 -10.39
CA VAL A 93 -8.36 3.60 -9.79
C VAL A 93 -9.02 4.93 -10.17
N ARG A 94 -9.33 5.15 -11.45
CA ARG A 94 -9.99 6.38 -11.91
C ARG A 94 -11.33 6.62 -11.21
N SER A 95 -12.18 5.59 -11.17
CA SER A 95 -13.51 5.65 -10.56
C SER A 95 -13.42 5.90 -9.04
N THR A 96 -12.54 5.18 -8.35
CA THR A 96 -12.35 5.33 -6.90
C THR A 96 -11.84 6.72 -6.54
N ARG A 97 -10.87 7.24 -7.30
CA ARG A 97 -10.37 8.61 -7.12
C ARG A 97 -11.47 9.65 -7.36
N GLY A 98 -12.31 9.46 -8.38
CA GLY A 98 -13.48 10.30 -8.64
C GLY A 98 -14.44 10.35 -7.43
N LEU A 99 -14.89 9.18 -6.97
CA LEU A 99 -15.82 9.07 -5.84
C LEU A 99 -15.26 9.66 -4.54
N CYS A 100 -13.98 9.45 -4.27
CA CYS A 100 -13.33 9.97 -3.06
C CYS A 100 -13.05 11.47 -3.16
N ARG A 101 -12.82 12.02 -4.37
CA ARG A 101 -12.75 13.46 -4.59
C ARG A 101 -14.08 14.13 -4.31
N ASP A 102 -15.17 13.59 -4.84
CA ASP A 102 -16.53 14.10 -4.57
C ASP A 102 -16.91 14.01 -3.09
N ALA A 103 -16.34 13.03 -2.39
CA ALA A 103 -16.47 12.89 -0.95
C ALA A 103 -15.47 13.72 -0.14
N ASP A 104 -14.56 14.52 -0.72
CA ASP A 104 -13.56 15.31 0.00
C ASP A 104 -12.56 14.44 0.82
N ARG A 105 -12.13 13.29 0.28
CA ARG A 105 -11.11 12.38 0.85
C ARG A 105 -10.09 11.88 -0.19
N LEU A 106 -9.78 12.67 -1.20
CA LEU A 106 -8.92 12.23 -2.30
C LEU A 106 -7.51 11.86 -1.81
N THR A 107 -6.91 12.65 -0.93
CA THR A 107 -5.55 12.43 -0.42
C THR A 107 -5.43 11.10 0.32
N MET A 108 -6.36 10.83 1.23
CA MET A 108 -6.36 9.57 1.99
C MET A 108 -6.74 8.37 1.12
N CYS A 109 -7.61 8.57 0.13
CA CYS A 109 -7.90 7.56 -0.88
C CYS A 109 -6.64 7.19 -1.67
N ASP A 110 -5.93 8.18 -2.21
CA ASP A 110 -4.72 7.98 -3.00
C ASP A 110 -3.64 7.28 -2.18
N GLN A 111 -3.39 7.71 -0.94
CA GLN A 111 -2.43 7.04 -0.07
C GLN A 111 -2.82 5.58 0.24
N THR A 112 -4.10 5.32 0.56
CA THR A 112 -4.57 3.95 0.85
C THR A 112 -4.48 3.05 -0.40
N LEU A 113 -4.85 3.56 -1.57
CA LEU A 113 -4.69 2.84 -2.84
C LEU A 113 -3.21 2.54 -3.12
N GLY A 114 -2.34 3.53 -2.93
CA GLY A 114 -0.90 3.36 -3.07
C GLY A 114 -0.36 2.22 -2.20
N GLU A 115 -0.75 2.17 -0.92
CA GLU A 115 -0.34 1.09 -0.02
C GLU A 115 -0.76 -0.30 -0.53
N ILE A 116 -1.97 -0.43 -1.07
CA ILE A 116 -2.46 -1.67 -1.68
C ILE A 116 -1.66 -2.01 -2.94
N LEU A 117 -1.37 -1.02 -3.79
CA LEU A 117 -0.58 -1.21 -5.01
C LEU A 117 0.85 -1.70 -4.73
N ALA A 118 1.41 -1.44 -3.55
CA ALA A 118 2.71 -1.99 -3.13
C ALA A 118 2.72 -3.54 -2.98
N HIS A 119 1.54 -4.17 -3.02
CA HIS A 119 1.39 -5.62 -3.05
C HIS A 119 1.37 -6.21 -4.47
N ALA A 120 1.49 -5.37 -5.51
CA ALA A 120 1.54 -5.82 -6.89
C ALA A 120 2.61 -6.90 -7.13
N PRO A 121 2.37 -7.86 -8.04
CA PRO A 121 3.40 -8.78 -8.49
C PRO A 121 4.43 -8.05 -9.38
N ALA A 122 5.55 -8.72 -9.65
CA ALA A 122 6.44 -8.32 -10.73
C ALA A 122 5.86 -8.79 -12.08
N ASP A 123 6.24 -8.16 -13.19
CA ASP A 123 5.84 -8.65 -14.50
C ASP A 123 6.43 -10.02 -14.78
N ALA A 124 5.56 -11.00 -15.03
CA ALA A 124 5.96 -12.37 -15.35
C ALA A 124 6.44 -12.53 -16.81
N ASP A 125 5.96 -11.68 -17.73
CA ASP A 125 6.11 -11.89 -19.18
C ASP A 125 6.96 -10.82 -19.89
N ALA A 126 7.44 -9.81 -19.17
CA ALA A 126 8.14 -8.66 -19.75
C ALA A 126 9.59 -8.53 -19.23
N ASP A 127 9.98 -7.33 -18.81
CA ASP A 127 11.30 -6.95 -18.29
C ASP A 127 11.62 -7.53 -16.89
N GLY A 128 10.69 -8.31 -16.30
CA GLY A 128 10.80 -8.80 -14.93
C GLY A 128 10.87 -7.67 -13.91
N ALA A 129 10.43 -6.47 -14.29
CA ALA A 129 10.42 -5.30 -13.43
C ALA A 129 9.26 -5.40 -12.44
N TRP A 130 9.50 -4.84 -11.26
CA TRP A 130 8.49 -4.68 -10.24
C TRP A 130 8.28 -3.17 -10.02
N PRO A 131 7.04 -2.70 -9.80
CA PRO A 131 5.79 -3.46 -9.92
C PRO A 131 5.42 -3.75 -11.38
N CYS A 132 4.41 -4.59 -11.60
CA CYS A 132 3.90 -4.89 -12.94
C CYS A 132 3.46 -3.65 -13.72
N GLU A 133 3.53 -3.70 -15.05
CA GLU A 133 3.31 -2.57 -15.97
C GLU A 133 2.01 -1.78 -15.71
N PRO A 134 0.83 -2.40 -15.50
CA PRO A 134 -0.39 -1.64 -15.20
C PRO A 134 -0.29 -0.75 -13.95
N VAL A 135 0.46 -1.21 -12.95
CA VAL A 135 0.67 -0.47 -11.70
C VAL A 135 1.68 0.66 -11.90
N ARG A 136 2.70 0.43 -12.75
CA ARG A 136 3.65 1.47 -13.15
C ARG A 136 2.94 2.60 -13.88
N GLU A 137 2.04 2.29 -14.80
CA GLU A 137 1.26 3.29 -15.55
C GLU A 137 0.44 4.19 -14.60
N VAL A 138 -0.25 3.59 -13.63
CA VAL A 138 -1.02 4.33 -12.62
C VAL A 138 -0.13 5.23 -11.75
N LEU A 139 1.03 4.72 -11.34
CA LEU A 139 1.97 5.45 -10.47
C LEU A 139 2.73 6.56 -11.22
N ASP A 140 2.91 6.41 -12.53
CA ASP A 140 3.69 7.35 -13.34
C ASP A 140 2.89 8.59 -13.77
N ASP A 141 1.57 8.55 -13.63
CA ASP A 141 0.68 9.69 -13.89
C ASP A 141 1.12 10.94 -13.10
N PHE A 142 1.12 12.10 -13.76
CA PHE A 142 1.53 13.38 -13.16
C PHE A 142 0.76 13.68 -11.87
N ASP A 143 -0.56 13.43 -11.84
CA ASP A 143 -1.44 13.76 -10.72
C ASP A 143 -1.45 12.67 -9.62
N ALA A 144 -0.55 11.68 -9.66
CA ALA A 144 -0.50 10.56 -8.73
C ALA A 144 0.49 10.74 -7.56
N GLU A 145 0.80 11.97 -7.14
CA GLU A 145 1.79 12.22 -6.07
C GLU A 145 1.41 11.56 -4.73
N GLN A 146 0.18 11.75 -4.27
CA GLN A 146 -0.29 11.15 -3.01
C GLN A 146 -0.38 9.62 -3.11
N LEU A 147 -0.67 9.11 -4.31
CA LEU A 147 -0.73 7.69 -4.59
C LEU A 147 0.67 7.06 -4.55
N ARG A 148 1.67 7.72 -5.14
CA ARG A 148 3.10 7.36 -5.00
C ARG A 148 3.56 7.40 -3.54
N LYS A 149 3.13 8.40 -2.76
CA LYS A 149 3.44 8.46 -1.32
C LYS A 149 2.86 7.26 -0.56
N GLY A 150 1.61 6.90 -0.83
CA GLY A 150 0.98 5.69 -0.31
C GLY A 150 1.77 4.43 -0.68
N PHE A 151 2.19 4.33 -1.94
CA PHE A 151 3.00 3.22 -2.42
C PHE A 151 4.32 3.07 -1.66
N CYS A 152 5.03 4.18 -1.39
CA CYS A 152 6.21 4.16 -0.53
C CYS A 152 5.90 3.62 0.87
N ILE A 153 4.82 4.11 1.49
CA ILE A 153 4.37 3.66 2.82
C ILE A 153 4.10 2.16 2.81
N GLY A 154 3.38 1.66 1.79
CA GLY A 154 3.08 0.24 1.62
C GLY A 154 4.34 -0.61 1.50
N CYS A 155 5.35 -0.13 0.75
CA CYS A 155 6.64 -0.81 0.62
C CYS A 155 7.37 -0.94 1.97
N PHE A 156 7.38 0.11 2.78
CA PHE A 156 7.95 0.06 4.13
C PHE A 156 7.15 -0.85 5.06
N ASN A 157 5.83 -0.75 5.05
CA ASN A 157 4.95 -1.56 5.90
C ASN A 157 5.05 -3.06 5.58
N LYS A 158 5.20 -3.42 4.30
CA LYS A 158 5.37 -4.80 3.84
C LYS A 158 6.62 -5.46 4.40
N ARG A 159 7.68 -4.69 4.68
CA ARG A 159 8.91 -5.21 5.29
C ARG A 159 8.65 -5.82 6.67
N GLY A 160 7.73 -5.22 7.43
CA GLY A 160 7.42 -5.66 8.79
C GLY A 160 8.59 -5.49 9.77
N VAL A 161 8.48 -6.17 10.91
CA VAL A 161 9.50 -6.12 11.98
C VAL A 161 10.72 -6.94 11.57
N THR A 162 11.90 -6.31 11.61
CA THR A 162 13.18 -6.98 11.39
C THR A 162 13.94 -7.19 12.69
N THR A 163 14.62 -8.32 12.80
CA THR A 163 15.55 -8.63 13.89
C THR A 163 16.97 -8.75 13.35
N ARG A 164 17.96 -8.44 14.16
CA ARG A 164 19.39 -8.55 13.82
C ARG A 164 20.22 -8.86 15.07
N SER A 165 21.44 -9.36 14.90
CA SER A 165 22.32 -9.66 16.04
C SER A 165 22.79 -8.37 16.72
N MET A 166 23.24 -8.46 17.97
CA MET A 166 23.66 -7.31 18.78
C MET A 166 24.70 -6.41 18.08
N TRP A 167 25.57 -7.02 17.27
CA TRP A 167 26.71 -6.39 16.61
C TRP A 167 26.50 -6.08 15.13
N ASP A 168 25.35 -6.48 14.58
CA ASP A 168 25.02 -6.29 13.16
C ASP A 168 24.52 -4.86 12.94
N GLY A 169 24.97 -4.27 11.84
CA GLY A 169 24.57 -2.94 11.38
C GLY A 169 23.52 -3.00 10.26
N GLY A 170 23.57 -2.01 9.36
CA GLY A 170 22.58 -1.72 8.33
C GLY A 170 22.61 -2.58 7.06
N GLU A 171 23.09 -3.84 7.14
CA GLU A 171 23.31 -4.65 5.92
C GLU A 171 22.01 -5.07 5.23
N GLN A 172 20.97 -5.37 6.02
CA GLN A 172 19.65 -5.69 5.47
C GLN A 172 19.07 -4.50 4.69
N GLU A 173 19.25 -3.30 5.23
CA GLU A 173 18.81 -2.05 4.62
C GLU A 173 19.59 -1.75 3.34
N ARG A 174 20.91 -1.97 3.31
CA ARG A 174 21.73 -1.81 2.09
C ARG A 174 21.28 -2.75 0.96
N THR A 175 21.02 -4.02 1.28
CA THR A 175 20.50 -5.00 0.31
C THR A 175 19.17 -4.54 -0.31
N LEU A 176 18.27 -4.00 0.51
CA LEU A 176 17.00 -3.45 0.04
C LEU A 176 17.22 -2.22 -0.83
N ALA A 177 18.10 -1.30 -0.43
CA ALA A 177 18.41 -0.11 -1.21
C ALA A 177 18.95 -0.47 -2.61
N GLU A 178 19.83 -1.45 -2.71
CA GLU A 178 20.33 -1.97 -3.99
C GLU A 178 19.20 -2.58 -4.84
N THR A 179 18.29 -3.32 -4.20
CA THR A 179 17.12 -3.90 -4.88
C THR A 179 16.25 -2.80 -5.51
N TYR A 180 15.90 -1.76 -4.75
CA TYR A 180 15.09 -0.66 -5.26
C TYR A 180 15.81 0.16 -6.34
N ARG A 181 17.12 0.38 -6.22
CA ARG A 181 17.90 0.98 -7.32
C ARG A 181 17.87 0.14 -8.59
N GLY A 182 18.00 -1.18 -8.45
CA GLY A 182 17.89 -2.10 -9.58
C GLY A 182 16.53 -2.00 -10.28
N HIS A 183 15.45 -1.85 -9.50
CA HIS A 183 14.12 -1.60 -10.08
C HIS A 183 14.04 -0.22 -10.75
N ALA A 184 14.58 0.84 -10.12
CA ALA A 184 14.60 2.18 -10.67
C ALA A 184 15.26 2.22 -12.05
N GLU A 185 16.44 1.60 -12.19
CA GLU A 185 17.18 1.57 -13.45
C GLU A 185 16.42 0.87 -14.58
N ARG A 186 15.66 -0.19 -14.28
CA ARG A 186 14.88 -0.90 -15.30
C ARG A 186 13.77 -0.03 -15.89
N VAL A 187 13.18 0.84 -15.07
CA VAL A 187 11.97 1.59 -15.47
C VAL A 187 12.26 3.06 -15.80
N ARG A 188 13.45 3.59 -15.47
CA ARG A 188 13.82 5.01 -15.54
C ARG A 188 13.44 5.75 -16.83
N PHE A 189 13.59 5.09 -17.98
CA PHE A 189 13.30 5.71 -19.29
C PHE A 189 11.83 5.61 -19.70
N SER A 190 11.10 4.64 -19.16
CA SER A 190 9.69 4.38 -19.49
C SER A 190 8.73 5.04 -18.51
N HIS A 191 9.08 5.01 -17.22
CA HIS A 191 8.26 5.46 -16.10
C HIS A 191 9.14 6.26 -15.12
N PRO A 192 9.50 7.52 -15.46
CA PRO A 192 10.44 8.32 -14.67
C PRO A 192 9.96 8.65 -13.26
N ASN A 193 8.65 8.85 -13.03
CA ASN A 193 8.12 9.12 -11.69
C ASN A 193 8.15 7.86 -10.81
N VAL A 194 7.92 6.69 -11.41
CA VAL A 194 8.09 5.40 -10.70
C VAL A 194 9.55 5.17 -10.33
N ALA A 195 10.50 5.45 -11.23
CA ALA A 195 11.92 5.35 -10.93
C ALA A 195 12.34 6.30 -9.79
N ALA A 196 11.81 7.52 -9.78
CA ALA A 196 12.06 8.47 -8.68
C ALA A 196 11.57 7.95 -7.32
N VAL A 197 10.38 7.33 -7.28
CA VAL A 197 9.85 6.66 -6.09
C VAL A 197 10.78 5.55 -5.59
N MET A 198 11.30 4.73 -6.49
CA MET A 198 12.24 3.66 -6.16
C MET A 198 13.58 4.20 -5.66
N ASP A 199 14.09 5.26 -6.28
CA ASP A 199 15.28 5.97 -5.80
C ASP A 199 15.08 6.52 -4.38
N ASP A 200 13.90 7.05 -4.08
CA ASP A 200 13.57 7.57 -2.75
C ASP A 200 13.41 6.46 -1.71
N LEU A 201 12.82 5.32 -2.08
CA LEU A 201 12.82 4.11 -1.25
C LEU A 201 14.25 3.66 -0.93
N ALA A 202 15.13 3.62 -1.93
CA ALA A 202 16.53 3.26 -1.74
C ALA A 202 17.22 4.22 -0.77
N LYS A 203 17.09 5.53 -0.94
CA LYS A 203 17.66 6.54 -0.02
C LYS A 203 17.12 6.38 1.41
N GLY A 204 15.83 6.07 1.56
CA GLY A 204 15.20 5.82 2.85
C GLY A 204 15.85 4.64 3.57
N TYR A 205 16.02 3.51 2.87
CA TYR A 205 16.71 2.35 3.44
C TYR A 205 18.18 2.63 3.75
N GLU A 206 18.92 3.37 2.91
CA GLU A 206 20.29 3.74 3.26
C GLU A 206 20.38 4.61 4.53
N HIS A 207 19.42 5.51 4.73
CA HIS A 207 19.34 6.29 5.95
C HIS A 207 19.11 5.40 7.17
N ASP A 208 18.16 4.46 7.08
CA ASP A 208 17.94 3.47 8.13
C ASP A 208 19.19 2.62 8.38
N GLY A 209 19.89 2.19 7.32
CA GLY A 209 21.11 1.40 7.44
C GLY A 209 22.21 2.13 8.21
N ARG A 210 22.42 3.43 7.92
CA ARG A 210 23.36 4.27 8.69
C ARG A 210 22.96 4.40 10.16
N ARG A 211 21.66 4.52 10.46
CA ARG A 211 21.16 4.55 11.83
C ARG A 211 21.48 3.25 12.57
N GLU A 212 21.32 2.11 11.90
CA GLU A 212 21.62 0.80 12.48
C GLU A 212 23.13 0.57 12.67
N ASP A 213 23.97 0.99 11.73
CA ASP A 213 25.43 0.97 11.90
C ASP A 213 25.85 1.79 13.13
N THR A 214 25.31 3.01 13.27
CA THR A 214 25.57 3.88 14.42
C THR A 214 25.16 3.21 15.73
N ALA A 215 23.98 2.61 15.76
CA ALA A 215 23.48 1.90 16.94
C ALA A 215 24.34 0.67 17.27
N ALA A 216 24.84 -0.05 16.27
CA ALA A 216 25.73 -1.20 16.45
C ALA A 216 27.09 -0.77 17.02
N SER A 217 27.66 0.33 16.53
CA SER A 217 28.93 0.87 17.05
C SER A 217 28.80 1.31 18.51
N LEU A 218 27.74 2.06 18.85
CA LEU A 218 27.49 2.48 20.24
C LEU A 218 27.35 1.28 21.20
N ARG A 219 26.71 0.19 20.75
CA ARG A 219 26.63 -1.05 21.54
C ARG A 219 27.99 -1.69 21.77
N LYS A 220 28.91 -1.63 20.78
CA LYS A 220 30.27 -2.19 20.88
C LYS A 220 31.16 -1.37 21.81
N GLU A 221 31.01 -0.05 21.80
CA GLU A 221 31.81 0.88 22.61
C GLU A 221 31.37 0.95 24.08
N GLY A 222 30.12 0.58 24.38
CA GLY A 222 29.57 0.56 25.74
C GLY A 222 29.91 -0.69 26.58
N LEU A 223 30.78 -1.58 26.06
CA LEU A 223 31.33 -2.76 26.73
C LEU A 223 32.85 -2.61 26.91
#